data_AF-A0A8H4RH09-F1
#
_entry.id   AF-A0A8H4RH09-F1
#
_cell.length_a   1.000
_cell.length_b   1.000
_cell.length_c   1.000
_cell.angle_alpha   90.00
_cell.angle_beta   90.00
_cell.angle_gamma   90.00
#
_symmetry.space_group_name_H-M   'P 1'
#
loop_
_entity.id
_entity.type
_entity.pdbx_description
1 polymer ?
#
loop_
_entity_poly.entity_id
_entity_poly.type
_entity_poly.pdbx_seq_one_letter_code
_entity_poly.pdbx_strand_id
1 'polypeptide(L)'
;MAADATSLRVSEIEQNNMSNRDKDVSNKNKRNEGRKSLCPRFLSPTELVTFHVGPEEEVETFIVHKEFACDNSPVLNAAFNGSFVEGQTQTYRIDKDFSIDSFRLLVTWFYSQKLQLDFQRRCYRFEDIVELADLPKEEAFGKLEVHDMALIQLWVLADRLLIPKIQDMVMLELLKIKYGPIRVATTNWINYAYQHTAEQSPLRRLALAHCADRWSDYGLENCPECFPHQLLIEIVTLISNHKPWSLENGIEETYFDDDSCYLIGGDTKNFERKDQDADMEN
;
A
#
# COMPACT_ATOMS: atom_id res chain seq x y z
N MET A 1 -36.35 -38.39 -53.41
CA MET A 1 -37.00 -37.47 -52.45
C MET A 1 -36.16 -37.49 -51.19
N ALA A 2 -35.42 -36.41 -50.92
CA ALA A 2 -34.50 -36.31 -49.78
C ALA A 2 -34.60 -34.89 -49.20
N ALA A 3 -35.63 -34.67 -48.38
CA ALA A 3 -35.94 -33.38 -47.78
C ALA A 3 -36.79 -33.60 -46.51
N ASP A 4 -36.18 -34.10 -45.43
CA ASP A 4 -36.86 -34.17 -44.11
C ASP A 4 -35.89 -34.22 -42.90
N ALA A 5 -34.66 -34.73 -43.08
CA ALA A 5 -33.70 -34.84 -41.97
C ALA A 5 -33.09 -33.50 -41.50
N THR A 6 -33.14 -32.44 -42.32
CA THR A 6 -32.49 -31.16 -42.01
C THR A 6 -33.37 -30.23 -41.16
N SER A 7 -34.69 -30.32 -41.29
CA SER A 7 -35.62 -29.39 -40.60
C SER A 7 -35.71 -29.68 -39.09
N LEU A 8 -35.81 -30.97 -38.72
CA LEU A 8 -35.86 -31.41 -37.32
C LEU A 8 -34.60 -30.99 -36.53
N ARG A 9 -33.41 -31.10 -37.16
CA ARG A 9 -32.13 -30.75 -36.52
C ARG A 9 -31.97 -29.25 -36.21
N VAL A 10 -32.60 -28.37 -36.97
CA VAL A 10 -32.55 -26.91 -36.69
C VAL A 10 -33.44 -26.58 -35.49
N SER A 11 -34.64 -27.16 -35.42
CA SER A 11 -35.59 -26.91 -34.31
C SER A 11 -35.06 -27.35 -32.94
N GLU A 12 -34.32 -28.46 -32.85
CA GLU A 12 -33.70 -28.91 -31.59
C GLU A 12 -32.54 -28.00 -31.14
N ILE A 13 -31.80 -27.40 -32.07
CA ILE A 13 -30.70 -26.48 -31.77
C ILE A 13 -31.24 -25.13 -31.25
N GLU A 14 -32.32 -24.62 -31.84
CA GLU A 14 -32.95 -23.37 -31.40
C GLU A 14 -33.58 -23.50 -30.01
N GLN A 15 -34.27 -24.60 -29.73
CA GLN A 15 -34.87 -24.86 -28.40
C GLN A 15 -33.80 -25.02 -27.29
N ASN A 16 -32.69 -25.71 -27.58
CA ASN A 16 -31.57 -25.81 -26.64
C ASN A 16 -30.87 -24.45 -26.42
N ASN A 17 -30.75 -23.62 -27.45
CA ASN A 17 -30.18 -22.27 -27.33
C ASN A 17 -31.08 -21.31 -26.54
N MET A 18 -32.41 -21.42 -26.63
CA MET A 18 -33.32 -20.67 -25.75
C MET A 18 -33.19 -21.14 -24.29
N SER A 19 -33.25 -22.45 -24.03
CA SER A 19 -33.13 -23.00 -22.67
C SER A 19 -31.82 -22.60 -21.98
N ASN A 20 -30.71 -22.54 -22.71
CA ASN A 20 -29.43 -22.10 -22.16
C ASN A 20 -29.36 -20.59 -21.91
N ARG A 21 -29.99 -19.74 -22.75
CA ARG A 21 -30.09 -18.30 -22.47
C ARG A 21 -30.90 -18.01 -21.20
N ASP A 22 -32.02 -18.69 -21.00
CA ASP A 22 -32.84 -18.49 -19.79
C ASP A 22 -32.11 -18.93 -18.51
N LYS A 23 -31.34 -20.02 -18.59
CA LYS A 23 -30.45 -20.47 -17.51
C LYS A 23 -29.34 -19.45 -17.23
N ASP A 24 -28.69 -18.90 -18.24
CA ASP A 24 -27.65 -17.86 -18.08
C ASP A 24 -28.21 -16.54 -17.53
N VAL A 25 -29.42 -16.13 -17.93
CA VAL A 25 -30.10 -14.94 -17.39
C VAL A 25 -30.49 -15.17 -15.92
N SER A 26 -31.04 -16.33 -15.58
CA SER A 26 -31.37 -16.69 -14.19
C SER A 26 -30.13 -16.77 -13.30
N ASN A 27 -29.02 -17.31 -13.82
CA ASN A 27 -27.74 -17.42 -13.10
C ASN A 27 -27.00 -16.08 -12.97
N LYS A 28 -27.16 -15.15 -13.93
CA LYS A 28 -26.70 -13.76 -13.79
C LYS A 28 -27.48 -13.00 -12.71
N ASN A 29 -28.80 -13.18 -12.64
CA ASN A 29 -29.61 -12.52 -11.61
C ASN A 29 -29.25 -13.01 -10.20
N LYS A 30 -29.11 -14.32 -9.98
CA LYS A 30 -28.68 -14.87 -8.67
C LYS A 30 -27.28 -14.44 -8.23
N ARG A 31 -26.39 -14.07 -9.16
CA ARG A 31 -25.04 -13.53 -8.82
C ARG A 31 -25.06 -12.05 -8.43
N ASN A 32 -26.15 -11.32 -8.66
CA ASN A 32 -26.25 -9.88 -8.35
C ASN A 32 -26.99 -9.59 -7.03
N GLU A 33 -27.74 -10.52 -6.45
CA GLU A 33 -28.47 -10.31 -5.18
C GLU A 33 -27.56 -10.18 -3.94
N GLY A 34 -26.25 -10.43 -4.07
CA GLY A 34 -25.27 -10.30 -2.98
C GLY A 34 -24.39 -9.04 -3.01
N ARG A 35 -24.37 -8.27 -4.10
CA ARG A 35 -23.58 -7.02 -4.16
C ARG A 35 -24.40 -5.88 -3.58
N LYS A 36 -24.31 -5.70 -2.25
CA LYS A 36 -24.64 -4.42 -1.61
C LYS A 36 -23.90 -3.32 -2.37
N SER A 37 -24.66 -2.45 -3.05
CA SER A 37 -24.13 -1.27 -3.71
C SER A 37 -23.46 -0.39 -2.64
N LEU A 38 -22.13 -0.28 -2.67
CA LEU A 38 -21.32 0.61 -1.81
C LEU A 38 -21.48 2.09 -2.17
N CYS A 39 -22.66 2.48 -2.64
CA CYS A 39 -23.05 3.87 -2.78
C CYS A 39 -23.69 4.28 -1.45
N PRO A 40 -23.08 5.21 -0.68
CA PRO A 40 -23.71 5.79 0.49
C PRO A 40 -25.04 6.39 0.05
N ARG A 41 -26.12 6.00 0.71
CA ARG A 41 -27.47 6.43 0.34
C ARG A 41 -27.84 7.76 0.98
N PHE A 42 -27.01 8.27 1.90
CA PHE A 42 -27.26 9.49 2.67
C PHE A 42 -28.65 9.46 3.30
N LEU A 43 -28.97 8.34 3.96
CA LEU A 43 -30.28 8.12 4.57
C LEU A 43 -30.44 8.99 5.83
N SER A 44 -29.34 9.20 6.55
CA SER A 44 -29.23 10.08 7.71
C SER A 44 -28.09 11.10 7.49
N PRO A 45 -28.24 12.09 6.58
CA PRO A 45 -27.17 13.01 6.23
C PRO A 45 -26.80 13.98 7.37
N THR A 46 -27.64 14.06 8.41
CA THR A 46 -27.40 14.86 9.62
C THR A 46 -26.71 14.07 10.75
N GLU A 47 -26.55 12.75 10.62
CA GLU A 47 -25.87 11.94 11.64
C GLU A 47 -24.36 11.97 11.44
N LEU A 48 -23.67 12.60 12.39
CA LEU A 48 -22.22 12.78 12.41
C LEU A 48 -21.62 12.09 13.64
N VAL A 49 -20.40 11.59 13.49
CA VAL A 49 -19.56 11.07 14.57
C VAL A 49 -18.23 11.80 14.61
N THR A 50 -17.64 11.90 15.79
CA THR A 50 -16.43 12.69 16.05
C THR A 50 -15.29 11.78 16.49
N PHE A 51 -14.17 11.83 15.78
CA PHE A 51 -12.95 11.11 16.14
C PHE A 51 -11.90 12.05 16.72
N HIS A 52 -11.24 11.63 17.80
CA HIS A 52 -10.12 12.35 18.41
C HIS A 52 -8.83 11.55 18.21
N VAL A 53 -7.81 12.17 17.62
CA VAL A 53 -6.58 11.54 17.12
C VAL A 53 -5.36 12.34 17.60
N GLY A 54 -4.22 11.68 17.84
CA GLY A 54 -3.02 12.32 18.40
C GLY A 54 -2.92 12.19 19.93
N PRO A 55 -1.86 12.72 20.56
CA PRO A 55 -1.70 12.75 22.03
C PRO A 55 -2.68 13.74 22.67
N GLU A 56 -2.79 13.81 24.01
CA GLU A 56 -3.76 14.71 24.67
C GLU A 56 -3.40 16.19 24.48
N GLU A 57 -2.11 16.48 24.32
CA GLU A 57 -1.55 17.81 24.08
C GLU A 57 -1.79 18.32 22.65
N GLU A 58 -1.99 17.42 21.68
CA GLU A 58 -2.13 17.72 20.24
C GLU A 58 -3.27 16.89 19.61
N VAL A 59 -4.48 16.96 20.19
CA VAL A 59 -5.66 16.27 19.63
C VAL A 59 -6.18 16.98 18.37
N GLU A 60 -6.08 16.33 17.21
CA GLU A 60 -6.87 16.70 16.02
C GLU A 60 -8.24 16.01 16.07
N THR A 61 -9.28 16.73 15.65
CA THR A 61 -10.68 16.27 15.70
C THR A 61 -11.27 16.17 14.31
N PHE A 62 -11.74 14.98 13.93
CA PHE A 62 -12.33 14.69 12.63
C PHE A 62 -13.83 14.41 12.78
N ILE A 63 -14.66 15.12 12.03
CA ILE A 63 -16.11 14.91 12.00
C ILE A 63 -16.48 14.17 10.71
N VAL A 64 -17.12 13.01 10.84
CA VAL A 64 -17.43 12.10 9.72
C VAL A 64 -18.90 11.73 9.74
N HIS A 65 -19.53 11.59 8.57
CA HIS A 65 -20.89 11.08 8.46
C HIS A 65 -20.96 9.65 8.99
N LYS A 66 -21.89 9.41 9.93
CA LYS A 66 -22.01 8.14 10.66
C LYS A 66 -22.22 6.94 9.74
N GLU A 67 -23.06 7.11 8.71
CA GLU A 67 -23.33 6.10 7.67
C GLU A 67 -22.02 5.58 7.05
N PHE A 68 -21.10 6.48 6.69
CA PHE A 68 -19.82 6.12 6.05
C PHE A 68 -18.89 5.34 6.99
N ALA A 69 -18.79 5.75 8.26
CA ALA A 69 -17.97 5.07 9.24
C ALA A 69 -18.52 3.66 9.58
N CYS A 70 -19.85 3.56 9.78
CA CYS A 70 -20.51 2.32 10.18
C CYS A 70 -20.63 1.30 9.03
N ASP A 71 -20.95 1.73 7.81
CA ASP A 71 -21.09 0.83 6.66
C ASP A 71 -19.75 0.15 6.27
N ASN A 72 -18.62 0.80 6.58
CA ASN A 72 -17.29 0.30 6.25
C ASN A 72 -16.56 -0.41 7.40
N SER A 73 -16.98 -0.26 8.66
CA SER A 73 -16.37 -0.91 9.82
C SER A 73 -17.43 -1.50 10.76
N PRO A 74 -17.44 -2.83 10.97
CA PRO A 74 -18.35 -3.44 11.94
C PRO A 74 -18.02 -3.02 13.38
N VAL A 75 -16.77 -2.65 13.67
CA VAL A 75 -16.33 -2.13 14.98
C VAL A 75 -16.94 -0.76 15.23
N LEU A 76 -16.82 0.17 14.28
CA LEU A 76 -17.42 1.51 14.41
C LEU A 76 -18.95 1.44 14.42
N ASN A 77 -19.55 0.55 13.62
CA ASN A 77 -20.98 0.29 13.67
C ASN A 77 -21.45 -0.21 15.05
N ALA A 78 -20.71 -1.12 15.68
CA ALA A 78 -21.01 -1.61 17.02
C ALA A 78 -20.78 -0.55 18.10
N ALA A 79 -19.76 0.31 17.95
CA ALA A 79 -19.47 1.40 18.88
C ALA A 79 -20.57 2.48 18.84
N PHE A 80 -20.84 3.07 17.68
CA PHE A 80 -21.75 4.22 17.55
C PHE A 80 -23.25 3.87 17.59
N ASN A 81 -23.61 2.60 17.44
CA ASN A 81 -24.99 2.09 17.58
C ASN A 81 -25.17 1.18 18.81
N GLY A 82 -24.13 1.01 19.63
CA GLY A 82 -24.18 0.27 20.89
C GLY A 82 -24.63 1.13 22.08
N SER A 83 -24.69 0.51 23.26
CA SER A 83 -25.02 1.19 24.53
C SER A 83 -23.79 1.72 25.29
N PHE A 84 -22.59 1.57 24.74
CA PHE A 84 -21.33 2.04 25.33
C PHE A 84 -21.19 3.57 25.22
N VAL A 85 -20.10 4.12 25.75
CA VAL A 85 -19.88 5.57 25.81
C VAL A 85 -19.92 6.19 24.40
N GLU A 86 -19.27 5.53 23.43
CA GLU A 86 -19.20 5.95 22.03
C GLU A 86 -20.58 6.05 21.37
N GLY A 87 -21.51 5.16 21.76
CA GLY A 87 -22.90 5.18 21.30
C GLY A 87 -23.73 6.30 21.92
N GLN A 88 -23.35 6.77 23.12
CA GLN A 88 -24.02 7.88 23.81
C GLN A 88 -23.46 9.24 23.42
N THR A 89 -22.14 9.36 23.27
CA THR A 89 -21.43 10.60 22.93
C THR A 89 -21.34 10.84 21.42
N GLN A 90 -21.48 9.79 20.61
CA GLN A 90 -21.11 9.78 19.18
C GLN A 90 -19.64 10.19 18.95
N THR A 91 -18.78 9.96 19.95
CA THR A 91 -17.34 10.22 19.88
C THR A 91 -16.52 8.93 19.98
N TYR A 92 -15.34 8.90 19.36
CA TYR A 92 -14.44 7.75 19.38
C TYR A 92 -12.99 8.23 19.52
N ARG A 93 -12.28 7.73 20.53
CA ARG A 93 -10.86 8.05 20.75
C ARG A 93 -9.99 7.05 19.98
N ILE A 94 -9.20 7.54 19.04
CA ILE A 94 -8.17 6.74 18.38
C ILE A 94 -6.96 6.66 19.32
N ASP A 95 -6.31 5.50 19.32
CA ASP A 95 -5.15 5.21 20.15
C ASP A 95 -3.97 6.16 19.81
N LYS A 96 -3.12 6.45 20.80
CA LYS A 96 -2.03 7.42 20.67
C LYS A 96 -0.94 7.00 19.69
N ASP A 97 -0.85 5.69 19.40
CA ASP A 97 0.16 5.09 18.52
C ASP A 97 -0.17 5.25 17.01
N PHE A 98 -1.22 6.01 16.67
CA PHE A 98 -1.62 6.36 15.29
C PHE A 98 -1.44 7.85 15.01
N SER A 99 -0.73 8.17 13.92
CA SER A 99 -0.58 9.54 13.46
C SER A 99 -1.89 10.11 12.92
N ILE A 100 -2.01 11.43 13.01
CA ILE A 100 -3.06 12.22 12.38
C ILE A 100 -3.14 11.92 10.87
N ASP A 101 -2.00 11.79 10.19
CA ASP A 101 -1.95 11.48 8.75
C ASP A 101 -2.55 10.10 8.43
N SER A 102 -2.24 9.07 9.22
CA SER A 102 -2.84 7.73 9.06
C SER A 102 -4.36 7.77 9.20
N PHE A 103 -4.89 8.61 10.09
CA PHE A 103 -6.34 8.78 10.25
C PHE A 103 -6.95 9.63 9.14
N ARG A 104 -6.25 10.67 8.65
CA ARG A 104 -6.67 11.48 7.50
C ARG A 104 -6.84 10.60 6.25
N LEU A 105 -5.93 9.65 6.02
CA LEU A 105 -6.07 8.64 4.96
C LEU A 105 -7.34 7.77 5.14
N LEU A 106 -7.65 7.32 6.37
CA LEU A 106 -8.87 6.57 6.67
C LEU A 106 -10.14 7.39 6.38
N VAL A 107 -10.18 8.66 6.78
CA VAL A 107 -11.31 9.56 6.53
C VAL A 107 -11.50 9.81 5.04
N THR A 108 -10.43 10.13 4.31
CA THR A 108 -10.48 10.31 2.86
C THR A 108 -10.91 9.02 2.14
N TRP A 109 -10.49 7.85 2.65
CA TRP A 109 -10.94 6.56 2.13
C TRP A 109 -12.42 6.28 2.41
N PHE A 110 -12.97 6.64 3.58
CA PHE A 110 -14.40 6.43 3.87
C PHE A 110 -15.27 7.05 2.75
N TYR A 111 -15.01 8.32 2.41
CA TYR A 111 -15.76 9.05 1.40
C TYR A 111 -15.45 8.64 -0.04
N SER A 112 -14.17 8.44 -0.38
CA SER A 112 -13.74 8.24 -1.78
C SER A 112 -13.59 6.78 -2.19
N GLN A 113 -13.58 5.85 -1.22
CA GLN A 113 -13.34 4.42 -1.39
C GLN A 113 -12.01 4.08 -2.10
N LYS A 114 -11.05 5.00 -2.00
CA LYS A 114 -9.69 4.97 -2.57
C LYS A 114 -8.71 5.50 -1.53
N LEU A 115 -7.48 4.99 -1.53
CA LEU A 115 -6.38 5.66 -0.84
C LEU A 115 -5.96 6.86 -1.70
N GLN A 116 -6.10 8.07 -1.16
CA GLN A 116 -5.55 9.29 -1.74
C GLN A 116 -4.32 9.65 -0.90
N LEU A 117 -3.16 9.58 -1.53
CA LEU A 117 -1.88 9.86 -0.88
C LEU A 117 -1.54 11.33 -1.21
N ASP A 118 -2.02 12.23 -0.35
CA ASP A 118 -2.11 13.67 -0.65
C ASP A 118 -0.79 14.44 -0.53
N PHE A 119 0.24 13.85 0.10
CA PHE A 119 1.61 14.28 -0.14
C PHE A 119 1.94 14.01 -1.61
N GLN A 120 2.29 15.04 -2.38
CA GLN A 120 3.30 15.11 -3.48
C GLN A 120 3.79 13.77 -4.10
N ARG A 121 2.90 12.79 -4.33
CA ARG A 121 3.25 11.40 -4.64
C ARG A 121 2.53 10.93 -5.90
N ARG A 122 3.01 11.43 -7.04
CA ARG A 122 3.44 10.50 -8.09
C ARG A 122 4.96 10.33 -7.98
N CYS A 123 5.43 9.75 -6.87
CA CYS A 123 6.80 9.18 -6.72
C CYS A 123 7.04 7.95 -7.63
N TYR A 124 6.43 7.96 -8.82
CA TYR A 124 6.42 7.00 -9.90
C TYR A 124 6.36 7.71 -11.27
N ARG A 125 6.44 9.05 -11.32
CA ARG A 125 6.77 9.81 -12.53
C ARG A 125 8.12 10.49 -12.34
N PHE A 126 8.81 10.66 -13.46
CA PHE A 126 10.18 11.17 -13.50
C PHE A 126 10.26 12.62 -13.03
N GLU A 127 9.20 13.41 -13.31
CA GLU A 127 9.09 14.82 -12.91
C GLU A 127 9.17 15.03 -11.38
N ASP A 128 8.50 14.20 -10.57
CA ASP A 128 8.46 14.32 -9.11
C ASP A 128 9.82 13.92 -8.44
N ILE A 129 10.69 13.19 -9.17
CA ILE A 129 12.08 12.94 -8.73
C ILE A 129 12.87 14.25 -8.73
N VAL A 130 12.62 15.15 -9.69
CA VAL A 130 13.36 16.41 -9.82
C VAL A 130 13.12 17.30 -8.60
N GLU A 131 11.87 17.44 -8.17
CA GLU A 131 11.51 18.23 -6.96
C GLU A 131 12.12 17.62 -5.68
N LEU A 132 12.23 16.30 -5.59
CA LEU A 132 12.93 15.64 -4.47
C LEU A 132 14.46 15.70 -4.58
N ALA A 133 15.02 15.79 -5.79
CA ALA A 133 16.47 15.89 -6.03
C ALA A 133 17.02 17.30 -5.72
N ASP A 134 16.17 18.32 -5.79
CA ASP A 134 16.48 19.69 -5.35
C ASP A 134 16.45 19.86 -3.83
N LEU A 135 15.92 18.88 -3.06
CA LEU A 135 15.93 18.89 -1.60
C LEU A 135 17.21 18.26 -1.01
N PRO A 136 17.62 18.67 0.22
CA PRO A 136 18.58 17.91 1.01
C PRO A 136 18.13 16.45 1.18
N LYS A 137 19.06 15.50 1.09
CA LYS A 137 18.75 14.05 1.14
C LYS A 137 18.00 13.67 2.41
N GLU A 138 18.35 14.31 3.53
CA GLU A 138 17.78 14.12 4.85
C GLU A 138 16.32 14.56 4.91
N GLU A 139 15.98 15.69 4.27
CA GLU A 139 14.61 16.20 4.19
C GLU A 139 13.74 15.32 3.26
N ALA A 140 14.29 14.93 2.11
CA ALA A 140 13.63 14.01 1.20
C ALA A 140 13.35 12.66 1.87
N PHE A 141 14.32 12.10 2.59
CA PHE A 141 14.17 10.83 3.31
C PHE A 141 13.15 10.93 4.46
N GLY A 142 13.20 11.98 5.28
CA GLY A 142 12.21 12.21 6.35
C GLY A 142 10.77 12.31 5.84
N LYS A 143 10.55 12.93 4.66
CA LYS A 143 9.22 12.95 4.01
C LYS A 143 8.78 11.57 3.51
N LEU A 144 9.73 10.71 3.11
CA LEU A 144 9.41 9.33 2.76
C LEU A 144 9.00 8.53 4.00
N GLU A 145 9.77 8.65 5.08
CA GLU A 145 9.57 7.97 6.37
C GLU A 145 8.21 8.26 7.02
N VAL A 146 7.79 9.52 7.04
CA VAL A 146 6.49 9.95 7.61
C VAL A 146 5.32 9.29 6.88
N HIS A 147 5.35 9.31 5.55
CA HIS A 147 4.28 8.75 4.73
C HIS A 147 4.24 7.21 4.81
N ASP A 148 5.40 6.56 4.74
CA ASP A 148 5.46 5.09 4.78
C ASP A 148 5.02 4.59 6.17
N MET A 149 5.35 5.31 7.24
CA MET A 149 4.77 5.09 8.58
C MET A 149 3.25 5.30 8.60
N ALA A 150 2.73 6.35 7.98
CA ALA A 150 1.28 6.63 7.94
C ALA A 150 0.50 5.52 7.20
N LEU A 151 1.05 4.93 6.13
CA LEU A 151 0.50 3.74 5.48
C LEU A 151 0.47 2.52 6.43
N ILE A 152 1.58 2.24 7.10
CA ILE A 152 1.72 1.09 7.99
C ILE A 152 0.78 1.22 9.21
N GLN A 153 0.68 2.42 9.79
CA GLN A 153 -0.29 2.76 10.82
C GLN A 153 -1.74 2.60 10.33
N LEU A 154 -2.06 3.04 9.11
CA LEU A 154 -3.38 2.83 8.52
C LEU A 154 -3.71 1.34 8.35
N TRP A 155 -2.74 0.50 7.95
CA TRP A 155 -2.94 -0.95 7.85
C TRP A 155 -3.27 -1.57 9.23
N VAL A 156 -2.54 -1.18 10.27
CA VAL A 156 -2.77 -1.65 11.65
C VAL A 156 -4.10 -1.13 12.19
N LEU A 157 -4.46 0.12 11.91
CA LEU A 157 -5.76 0.69 12.29
C LEU A 157 -6.91 -0.04 11.59
N ALA A 158 -6.75 -0.36 10.30
CA ALA A 158 -7.71 -1.14 9.53
C ALA A 158 -7.88 -2.58 10.07
N ASP A 159 -6.82 -3.21 10.58
CA ASP A 159 -6.91 -4.48 11.30
C ASP A 159 -7.80 -4.35 12.55
N ARG A 160 -7.49 -3.37 13.42
CA ARG A 160 -8.25 -3.10 14.66
C ARG A 160 -9.71 -2.73 14.39
N LEU A 161 -10.00 -2.02 13.30
CA LEU A 161 -11.35 -1.62 12.90
C LEU A 161 -12.07 -2.66 12.01
N LEU A 162 -11.44 -3.81 11.73
CA LEU A 162 -11.93 -4.88 10.86
C LEU A 162 -12.35 -4.37 9.46
N ILE A 163 -11.42 -3.69 8.77
CA ILE A 163 -11.58 -3.17 7.41
C ILE A 163 -10.55 -3.81 6.43
N PRO A 164 -10.68 -5.11 6.07
CA PRO A 164 -9.70 -5.80 5.24
C PRO A 164 -9.42 -5.14 3.89
N LYS A 165 -10.42 -4.45 3.32
CA LYS A 165 -10.29 -3.73 2.04
C LYS A 165 -9.22 -2.63 2.11
N ILE A 166 -8.99 -2.00 3.26
CA ILE A 166 -7.90 -1.03 3.44
C ILE A 166 -6.57 -1.76 3.57
N GLN A 167 -6.50 -2.86 4.34
CA GLN A 167 -5.29 -3.67 4.46
C GLN A 167 -4.79 -4.14 3.08
N ASP A 168 -5.69 -4.65 2.23
CA ASP A 168 -5.38 -5.04 0.84
C ASP A 168 -4.86 -3.86 0.01
N MET A 169 -5.53 -2.70 0.07
CA MET A 169 -5.10 -1.50 -0.66
C MET A 169 -3.72 -1.01 -0.21
N VAL A 170 -3.47 -0.93 1.10
CA VAL A 170 -2.15 -0.52 1.62
C VAL A 170 -1.07 -1.52 1.22
N MET A 171 -1.33 -2.83 1.30
CA MET A 171 -0.37 -3.85 0.83
C MET A 171 -0.02 -3.65 -0.65
N LEU A 172 -1.00 -3.34 -1.50
CA LEU A 172 -0.76 -3.05 -2.91
C LEU A 172 0.08 -1.78 -3.12
N GLU A 173 -0.14 -0.71 -2.35
CA GLU A 173 0.71 0.49 -2.44
C GLU A 173 2.14 0.23 -1.96
N LEU A 174 2.33 -0.48 -0.83
CA LEU A 174 3.66 -0.84 -0.32
C LEU A 174 4.44 -1.75 -1.30
N LEU A 175 3.74 -2.65 -2.00
CA LEU A 175 4.33 -3.47 -3.06
C LEU A 175 4.75 -2.64 -4.29
N LYS A 176 3.99 -1.58 -4.64
CA LYS A 176 4.41 -0.62 -5.68
C LYS A 176 5.61 0.20 -5.26
N ILE A 177 5.74 0.57 -3.98
CA ILE A 177 6.93 1.25 -3.45
C ILE A 177 8.13 0.29 -3.60
N LYS A 178 7.99 -0.97 -3.16
CA LYS A 178 9.08 -1.95 -3.21
C LYS A 178 9.56 -2.25 -4.64
N TYR A 179 8.64 -2.51 -5.56
CA TYR A 179 8.92 -2.97 -6.93
C TYR A 179 8.79 -1.87 -8.00
N GLY A 180 8.68 -0.61 -7.59
CA GLY A 180 8.58 0.55 -8.48
C GLY A 180 9.90 0.89 -9.18
N PRO A 181 9.86 1.82 -10.16
CA PRO A 181 11.06 2.29 -10.85
C PRO A 181 12.02 3.06 -9.93
N ILE A 182 11.48 3.78 -8.93
CA ILE A 182 12.26 4.54 -7.95
C ILE A 182 12.41 3.68 -6.71
N ARG A 183 13.60 3.15 -6.49
CA ARG A 183 13.90 2.17 -5.43
C ARG A 183 14.37 2.83 -4.14
N VAL A 184 13.68 3.84 -3.61
CA VAL A 184 13.98 4.34 -2.25
C VAL A 184 13.12 3.57 -1.24
N ALA A 185 13.74 3.13 -0.16
CA ALA A 185 13.18 2.17 0.79
C ALA A 185 13.46 2.63 2.22
N THR A 186 12.40 2.92 2.98
CA THR A 186 12.47 3.27 4.39
C THR A 186 12.36 2.01 5.26
N THR A 187 13.02 2.00 6.41
CA THR A 187 13.04 0.86 7.35
C THR A 187 12.49 1.20 8.74
N ASN A 188 12.31 2.48 9.04
CA ASN A 188 11.77 2.99 10.32
C ASN A 188 10.43 2.35 10.74
N TRP A 189 9.56 2.03 9.79
CA TRP A 189 8.24 1.41 10.03
C TRP A 189 8.30 -0.06 10.46
N ILE A 190 9.44 -0.74 10.27
CA ILE A 190 9.58 -2.18 10.54
C ILE A 190 9.39 -2.49 12.03
N ASN A 191 10.04 -1.72 12.91
CA ASN A 191 9.84 -1.82 14.35
C ASN A 191 8.37 -1.69 14.75
N TYR A 192 7.68 -0.68 14.20
CA TYR A 192 6.26 -0.46 14.46
C TYR A 192 5.42 -1.67 14.02
N ALA A 193 5.66 -2.20 12.81
CA ALA A 193 4.94 -3.36 12.30
C ALA A 193 5.14 -4.62 13.17
N TYR A 194 6.33 -4.84 13.72
CA TYR A 194 6.58 -5.96 14.63
C TYR A 194 5.95 -5.76 16.02
N GLN A 195 5.90 -4.52 16.53
CA GLN A 195 5.26 -4.21 17.81
C GLN A 195 3.73 -4.32 17.75
N HIS A 196 3.11 -3.99 16.62
CA HIS A 196 1.66 -3.81 16.51
C HIS A 196 0.91 -4.89 15.70
N THR A 197 1.59 -5.96 15.26
CA THR A 197 0.95 -7.06 14.53
C THR A 197 1.41 -8.44 15.04
N ALA A 198 0.62 -9.48 14.78
CA ALA A 198 0.97 -10.86 15.11
C ALA A 198 2.13 -11.41 14.24
N GLU A 199 2.81 -12.46 14.71
CA GLU A 199 3.95 -13.09 14.01
C GLU A 199 3.65 -13.45 12.54
N GLN A 200 2.45 -13.99 12.28
CA GLN A 200 2.02 -14.39 10.93
C GLN A 200 1.41 -13.24 10.10
N SER A 201 1.67 -11.99 10.48
CA SER A 201 1.19 -10.80 9.76
C SER A 201 1.76 -10.68 8.35
N PRO A 202 0.94 -10.32 7.33
CA PRO A 202 1.43 -9.93 6.01
C PRO A 202 2.48 -8.81 6.04
N LEU A 203 2.37 -7.86 6.97
CA LEU A 203 3.35 -6.77 7.10
C LEU A 203 4.72 -7.27 7.57
N ARG A 204 4.78 -8.22 8.52
CA ARG A 204 6.06 -8.81 8.96
C ARG A 204 6.73 -9.61 7.84
N ARG A 205 5.95 -10.37 7.07
CA ARG A 205 6.45 -11.05 5.85
C ARG A 205 6.93 -10.07 4.79
N LEU A 206 6.26 -8.93 4.61
CA LEU A 206 6.71 -7.88 3.71
C LEU A 206 8.03 -7.26 4.20
N ALA A 207 8.17 -6.97 5.50
CA ALA A 207 9.42 -6.49 6.08
C ALA A 207 10.57 -7.49 5.90
N LEU A 208 10.34 -8.77 6.18
CA LEU A 208 11.32 -9.84 5.93
C LEU A 208 11.73 -9.89 4.45
N ALA A 209 10.75 -9.89 3.54
CA ALA A 209 11.02 -9.87 2.10
C ALA A 209 11.65 -8.55 1.62
N HIS A 210 11.52 -7.46 2.36
CA HIS A 210 12.13 -6.17 2.06
C HIS A 210 13.63 -6.17 2.43
N CYS A 211 13.96 -6.66 3.63
CA CYS A 211 15.34 -6.77 4.14
C CYS A 211 16.14 -7.97 3.61
N ALA A 212 15.49 -8.99 3.04
CA ALA A 212 16.16 -10.13 2.41
C ALA A 212 16.48 -9.88 0.92
N ASP A 213 15.64 -9.09 0.23
CA ASP A 213 15.81 -8.68 -1.18
C ASP A 213 16.75 -7.48 -1.31
N ARG A 214 16.84 -6.68 -0.25
CA ARG A 214 17.90 -5.69 -0.04
C ARG A 214 18.44 -5.88 1.37
N TRP A 215 19.67 -6.36 1.50
CA TRP A 215 20.49 -5.89 2.62
C TRP A 215 20.55 -4.38 2.47
N SER A 216 19.77 -3.67 3.29
CA SER A 216 19.78 -2.22 3.31
C SER A 216 21.02 -1.84 4.09
N ASP A 217 22.18 -1.87 3.45
CA ASP A 217 23.46 -1.54 4.09
C ASP A 217 23.34 -0.17 4.77
N TYR A 218 22.78 0.82 4.06
CA TYR A 218 22.40 2.11 4.63
C TYR A 218 21.53 2.01 5.89
N GLY A 219 20.48 1.18 5.88
CA GLY A 219 19.59 1.02 7.04
C GLY A 219 20.28 0.37 8.23
N LEU A 220 21.06 -0.69 8.00
CA LEU A 220 21.78 -1.44 9.05
C LEU A 220 22.95 -0.63 9.63
N GLU A 221 23.62 0.17 8.81
CA GLU A 221 24.72 1.05 9.22
C GLU A 221 24.23 2.29 9.97
N ASN A 222 23.11 2.90 9.56
CA ASN A 222 22.65 4.20 10.07
C ASN A 222 21.49 4.11 11.08
N CYS A 223 20.74 3.00 11.13
CA CYS A 223 19.71 2.72 12.14
C CYS A 223 19.63 1.21 12.45
N PRO A 224 20.66 0.58 13.04
CA PRO A 224 20.60 -0.83 13.45
C PRO A 224 19.45 -1.12 14.42
N GLU A 225 19.04 -0.14 15.24
CA GLU A 225 17.91 -0.22 16.16
C GLU A 225 16.54 -0.27 15.44
N CYS A 226 16.45 0.12 14.16
CA CYS A 226 15.22 0.01 13.36
C CYS A 226 14.80 -1.45 13.09
N PHE A 227 15.68 -2.43 13.35
CA PHE A 227 15.47 -3.84 13.03
C PHE A 227 15.19 -4.69 14.29
N PRO A 228 13.98 -5.23 14.45
CA PRO A 228 13.65 -6.13 15.55
C PRO A 228 14.57 -7.36 15.60
N HIS A 229 14.97 -7.78 16.80
CA HIS A 229 15.78 -9.00 16.98
C HIS A 229 15.15 -10.24 16.31
N GLN A 230 13.82 -10.35 16.36
CA GLN A 230 13.07 -11.41 15.69
C GLN A 230 13.23 -11.40 14.16
N LEU A 231 13.21 -10.21 13.53
CA LEU A 231 13.45 -10.07 12.09
C LEU A 231 14.88 -10.51 11.74
N LEU A 232 15.87 -10.14 12.54
CA LEU A 232 17.27 -10.55 12.32
C LEU A 232 17.45 -12.07 12.41
N ILE A 233 16.79 -12.73 13.38
CA ILE A 233 16.74 -14.20 13.45
C ILE A 233 16.07 -14.80 12.21
N GLU A 234 14.95 -14.24 11.75
CA GLU A 234 14.24 -14.71 10.56
C GLU A 234 15.09 -14.58 9.29
N ILE A 235 15.82 -13.47 9.12
CA ILE A 235 16.77 -13.26 8.01
C ILE A 235 17.92 -14.28 8.06
N VAL A 236 18.58 -14.45 9.22
CA VAL A 236 19.68 -15.43 9.37
C VAL A 236 19.19 -16.84 9.13
N THR A 237 17.98 -17.18 9.58
CA THR A 237 17.35 -18.49 9.36
C THR A 237 17.04 -18.70 7.87
N LEU A 238 16.51 -17.69 7.20
CA LEU A 238 16.23 -17.69 5.76
C LEU A 238 17.52 -17.94 4.95
N ILE A 239 18.58 -17.19 5.21
CA ILE A 239 19.89 -17.32 4.56
C ILE A 239 20.48 -18.73 4.80
N SER A 240 20.49 -19.17 6.07
CA SER A 240 21.04 -20.49 6.47
C SER A 240 20.32 -21.65 5.78
N ASN A 241 19.01 -21.52 5.57
CA ASN A 241 18.20 -22.52 4.87
C ASN A 241 18.37 -22.46 3.34
N HIS A 242 18.83 -21.33 2.76
CA HIS A 242 19.00 -21.20 1.32
C HIS A 242 20.31 -21.80 0.79
N LYS A 243 21.43 -21.73 1.52
CA LYS A 243 22.63 -22.57 1.29
C LYS A 243 23.48 -22.74 2.57
N PRO A 244 24.03 -23.93 2.86
CA PRO A 244 25.18 -24.03 3.75
C PRO A 244 26.41 -23.39 3.08
N TRP A 245 27.01 -22.42 3.77
CA TRP A 245 28.23 -21.74 3.32
C TRP A 245 29.38 -22.76 3.23
N SER A 246 29.72 -23.17 2.01
CA SER A 246 30.81 -24.13 1.77
C SER A 246 32.13 -23.37 1.69
N LEU A 247 32.89 -23.40 2.80
CA LEU A 247 34.18 -22.74 3.00
C LEU A 247 35.31 -23.16 2.05
N GLU A 248 35.03 -24.04 1.07
CA GLU A 248 36.02 -24.54 0.11
C GLU A 248 36.21 -23.63 -1.12
N ASN A 249 35.24 -22.76 -1.43
CA ASN A 249 35.37 -21.79 -2.52
C ASN A 249 35.80 -20.43 -1.96
N GLY A 250 37.11 -20.21 -1.89
CA GLY A 250 37.67 -18.93 -1.48
C GLY A 250 37.37 -17.83 -2.50
N ILE A 251 36.77 -16.73 -2.01
CA ILE A 251 36.75 -15.38 -2.60
C ILE A 251 36.74 -15.34 -4.15
N GLU A 252 35.66 -15.83 -4.76
CA GLU A 252 35.23 -15.25 -6.04
C GLU A 252 34.23 -14.14 -5.72
N GLU A 253 34.66 -12.90 -5.93
CA GLU A 253 33.78 -11.73 -5.90
C GLU A 253 32.73 -11.88 -7.00
N THR A 254 31.55 -12.38 -6.64
CA THR A 254 30.37 -12.24 -7.50
C THR A 254 29.96 -10.78 -7.49
N TYR A 255 30.59 -10.02 -8.39
CA TYR A 255 30.16 -8.67 -8.79
C TYR A 255 28.66 -8.72 -9.12
N PHE A 256 27.85 -8.21 -8.20
CA PHE A 256 26.51 -7.76 -8.56
C PHE A 256 26.71 -6.41 -9.24
N ASP A 257 26.46 -6.34 -10.55
CA ASP A 257 26.41 -5.08 -11.29
C ASP A 257 25.23 -4.24 -10.76
N ASP A 258 25.47 -3.47 -9.70
CA ASP A 258 24.55 -2.46 -9.17
C ASP A 258 25.01 -1.03 -9.51
N ASP A 259 25.46 -0.86 -10.76
CA ASP A 259 25.74 0.43 -11.41
C ASP A 259 24.46 1.30 -11.61
N SER A 260 23.38 1.01 -10.88
CA SER A 260 22.14 1.78 -10.87
C SER A 260 22.00 2.72 -9.65
N CYS A 261 22.83 2.56 -8.62
CA CYS A 261 22.72 3.30 -7.35
C CYS A 261 23.66 4.52 -7.18
N TYR A 262 24.57 4.79 -8.11
CA TYR A 262 25.52 5.92 -8.03
C TYR A 262 25.35 6.94 -9.17
N LEU A 263 24.26 7.72 -9.14
CA LEU A 263 24.13 8.98 -9.91
C LEU A 263 23.81 10.19 -9.02
N ILE A 264 24.56 10.35 -7.93
CA ILE A 264 24.73 11.64 -7.24
C ILE A 264 26.21 11.80 -6.87
N GLY A 265 27.02 12.29 -7.82
CA GLY A 265 28.46 12.51 -7.63
C GLY A 265 29.24 12.55 -8.94
N GLY A 266 29.14 13.64 -9.69
CA GLY A 266 29.90 13.84 -10.94
C GLY A 266 30.27 15.30 -11.12
N ASP A 267 31.49 15.68 -10.71
CA ASP A 267 32.05 17.00 -10.91
C ASP A 267 32.07 17.41 -12.39
N THR A 268 31.28 18.40 -12.78
CA THR A 268 31.37 18.99 -14.12
C THR A 268 32.57 19.95 -14.20
N LYS A 269 33.78 19.39 -14.28
CA LYS A 269 34.97 20.13 -14.73
C LYS A 269 35.73 19.35 -15.80
N ASN A 270 36.00 20.09 -16.88
CA ASN A 270 36.92 19.76 -17.97
C ASN A 270 36.52 18.58 -18.87
N PHE A 271 35.80 18.92 -19.94
CA PHE A 271 36.09 18.31 -21.24
C PHE A 271 36.27 19.40 -22.30
N GLU A 272 37.48 19.96 -22.36
CA GLU A 272 37.91 20.67 -23.56
C GLU A 272 38.04 19.66 -24.70
N ARG A 273 37.29 19.88 -25.79
CA ARG A 273 37.82 19.58 -27.12
C ARG A 273 37.79 20.85 -27.94
N LYS A 274 39.01 21.30 -28.30
CA LYS A 274 39.23 22.02 -29.53
C LYS A 274 38.77 21.12 -30.68
N ASP A 275 38.06 21.70 -31.63
CA ASP A 275 38.35 21.50 -33.05
C ASP A 275 38.13 22.83 -33.77
N GLN A 276 39.25 23.45 -34.10
CA GLN A 276 39.46 24.45 -35.16
C GLN A 276 39.32 23.75 -36.53
N ASP A 277 39.02 24.35 -37.67
CA ASP A 277 38.74 25.74 -38.12
C ASP A 277 38.03 25.64 -39.51
N ALA A 278 37.61 26.77 -40.10
CA ALA A 278 37.29 26.98 -41.54
C ALA A 278 36.02 26.26 -42.10
N ASP A 279 35.16 26.82 -42.96
CA ASP A 279 35.00 28.14 -43.62
C ASP A 279 33.49 28.26 -44.04
N MET A 280 32.90 29.32 -44.62
CA MET A 280 33.39 30.55 -45.27
C MET A 280 32.33 31.70 -45.20
N GLU A 281 32.78 32.94 -45.47
CA GLU A 281 32.09 34.13 -46.05
C GLU A 281 30.54 34.34 -46.07
N ASN A 282 30.17 35.58 -45.65
CA ASN A 282 29.08 36.48 -46.11
C ASN A 282 27.61 35.99 -46.14
#